data_AF-A0A506Y8W5-F1
#
_entry.id   AF-A0A506Y8W5-F1
#
_cell.length_a   1.000
_cell.length_b   1.000
_cell.length_c   1.000
_cell.angle_alpha   90.00
_cell.angle_beta   90.00
_cell.angle_gamma   90.00
#
_symmetry.space_group_name_H-M   'P 1'
#
loop_
_entity.id
_entity.type
_entity.pdbx_description
1 polymer ?
#
loop_
_entity_poly.entity_id
_entity_poly.type
_entity_poly.pdbx_seq_one_letter_code
_entity_poly.pdbx_strand_id
1 'polypeptide(L)' 'MTTAESYDAAAARLSAQYPQLTAGRILGIMSEEHDLLLGFDPADVIAPIVIEATLERIQMELDRIVGPDELAG' A
#
# COMPACT_ATOMS: atom_id res chain seq x y z
N MET A 1 -19.41 -11.71 -0.69
CA MET A 1 -18.53 -11.90 0.48
C MET A 1 -17.14 -11.46 0.06
N THR A 2 -16.64 -10.35 0.60
CA THR A 2 -15.24 -9.97 0.47
C THR A 2 -14.45 -10.84 1.44
N THR A 3 -13.60 -11.71 0.92
CA THR A 3 -12.66 -12.51 1.73
C THR A 3 -11.76 -11.56 2.50
N ALA A 4 -11.64 -11.74 3.81
CA ALA A 4 -10.63 -11.06 4.61
C ALA A 4 -9.24 -11.37 4.03
N GLU A 5 -8.55 -10.35 3.49
CA GLU A 5 -7.19 -10.46 2.94
C GLU A 5 -6.19 -10.19 4.08
N SER A 6 -5.10 -10.95 4.13
CA SER A 6 -3.99 -10.71 5.05
C SER A 6 -3.01 -9.67 4.48
N TYR A 7 -2.23 -9.04 5.35
CA TYR A 7 -1.20 -8.05 4.99
C TYR A 7 -0.26 -8.57 3.90
N ASP A 8 0.26 -9.80 4.06
CA ASP A 8 1.17 -10.40 3.09
C ASP A 8 0.52 -10.65 1.73
N ALA A 9 -0.72 -11.14 1.71
CA ALA A 9 -1.45 -11.41 0.48
C ALA A 9 -1.73 -10.11 -0.29
N ALA A 10 -2.16 -9.06 0.41
CA ALA A 10 -2.38 -7.75 -0.18
C ALA A 10 -1.09 -7.12 -0.69
N ALA A 11 -0.01 -7.17 0.10
CA ALA A 11 1.29 -6.62 -0.30
C ALA A 11 1.85 -7.32 -1.55
N ALA A 12 1.73 -8.65 -1.63
CA ALA A 12 2.12 -9.41 -2.82
C ALA A 12 1.28 -9.03 -4.05
N ARG A 13 -0.04 -8.94 -3.89
CA ARG A 13 -0.97 -8.54 -4.96
C ARG A 13 -0.68 -7.12 -5.45
N LEU A 14 -0.47 -6.17 -4.54
CA LEU A 14 -0.21 -4.78 -4.88
C LEU A 14 1.18 -4.62 -5.52
N SER A 15 2.20 -5.34 -5.05
CA SER A 15 3.53 -5.31 -5.68
C SER A 15 3.52 -5.86 -7.11
N ALA A 16 2.64 -6.84 -7.40
CA ALA A 16 2.43 -7.31 -8.77
C ALA A 16 1.72 -6.27 -9.68
N GLN A 17 0.89 -5.38 -9.11
CA GLN A 17 0.21 -4.30 -9.84
C GLN A 17 1.11 -3.07 -10.02
N TYR A 18 1.97 -2.80 -9.04
CA TYR A 18 2.87 -1.64 -8.98
C TYR A 18 4.33 -2.12 -8.84
N PRO A 19 4.94 -2.65 -9.92
CA PRO A 19 6.24 -3.31 -9.87
C PRO A 19 7.42 -2.39 -9.49
N GLN A 20 7.20 -1.08 -9.47
CA GLN A 20 8.17 -0.10 -8.98
C GLN A 20 8.36 -0.16 -7.46
N LEU A 21 7.39 -0.71 -6.72
CA LEU A 21 7.43 -0.87 -5.27
C LEU A 21 7.50 -2.35 -4.89
N THR A 22 8.42 -2.68 -3.99
CA THR A 22 8.57 -4.05 -3.48
C THR A 22 7.43 -4.37 -2.51
N ALA A 23 7.07 -5.66 -2.39
CA ALA A 23 6.08 -6.10 -1.40
C ALA A 23 6.45 -5.67 0.03
N GLY A 24 7.75 -5.68 0.38
CA GLY A 24 8.20 -5.19 1.69
C GLY A 24 7.97 -3.69 1.89
N ARG A 25 8.12 -2.87 0.83
CA ARG A 25 7.79 -1.44 0.90
C ARG A 25 6.30 -1.22 1.12
N ILE A 26 5.47 -1.94 0.36
CA ILE A 26 4.01 -1.87 0.47
C ILE A 26 3.56 -2.34 1.86
N LEU A 27 4.13 -3.43 2.38
CA LEU A 27 3.83 -3.90 3.73
C LEU A 27 4.15 -2.83 4.79
N GLY A 28 5.30 -2.16 4.66
CA GLY A 28 5.66 -1.05 5.54
C GLY A 28 4.64 0.10 5.50
N ILE A 29 4.19 0.48 4.30
CA ILE A 29 3.13 1.49 4.14
C ILE A 29 1.85 1.01 4.85
N MET A 30 1.41 -0.23 4.61
CA MET A 30 0.19 -0.77 5.21
C MET A 30 0.25 -0.77 6.74
N SER A 31 1.40 -1.14 7.33
CA SER A 31 1.61 -1.09 8.79
C SER A 31 1.60 0.35 9.33
N GLU A 32 2.23 1.29 8.62
CA GLU A 32 2.20 2.71 8.99
C GLU A 32 0.78 3.29 8.93
N GLU A 33 0.04 3.03 7.85
CA GLU A 33 -1.35 3.51 7.69
C GLU A 33 -2.28 2.85 8.72
N HIS A 34 -2.07 1.58 9.07
CA HIS A 34 -2.80 0.96 10.16
C HIS A 34 -2.58 1.72 11.47
N ASP A 35 -1.32 1.91 11.86
CA ASP A 35 -0.98 2.57 13.12
C ASP A 35 -1.55 3.99 13.19
N LEU A 36 -1.50 4.72 12.06
CA LEU A 36 -2.06 6.07 11.94
C LEU A 36 -3.59 6.11 12.07
N LEU A 37 -4.30 5.15 11.48
CA LEU A 37 -5.76 5.16 11.38
C LEU A 37 -6.46 4.46 12.56
N LEU A 38 -5.87 3.36 13.05
CA LEU A 38 -6.48 2.43 13.99
C LEU A 38 -5.66 2.26 15.28
N GLY A 39 -4.39 2.68 15.31
CA GLY A 39 -3.48 2.52 16.43
C GLY A 39 -2.73 1.18 16.45
N PHE A 40 -2.15 0.84 17.60
CA PHE A 40 -1.20 -0.28 17.75
C PHE A 40 -1.83 -1.67 17.49
N ASP A 41 -1.17 -2.47 16.65
CA ASP A 41 -1.71 -3.60 15.88
C ASP A 41 -1.67 -4.99 16.57
N PRO A 42 -2.80 -5.71 16.65
CA PRO A 42 -2.80 -7.17 16.58
C PRO A 42 -3.94 -7.69 15.68
N ALA A 43 -4.00 -7.31 14.41
CA ALA A 43 -5.02 -7.78 13.46
C ALA A 43 -4.40 -8.59 12.31
N ASP A 44 -4.71 -9.89 12.26
CA ASP A 44 -4.38 -10.78 11.13
C ASP A 44 -5.08 -10.38 9.81
N VAL A 45 -6.06 -9.48 9.88
CA VAL A 45 -6.93 -9.08 8.77
C VAL A 45 -6.81 -7.58 8.54
N ILE A 46 -6.66 -7.20 7.27
CA ILE A 46 -6.58 -5.80 6.87
C ILE A 46 -7.97 -5.16 6.89
N ALA A 47 -8.08 -4.01 7.54
CA ALA A 47 -9.27 -3.16 7.45
C ALA A 47 -9.34 -2.47 6.07
N PRO A 48 -10.52 -2.37 5.42
CA PRO A 48 -10.65 -1.74 4.10
C PRO A 48 -10.06 -0.32 4.01
N ILE A 49 -10.20 0.48 5.07
CA ILE A 49 -9.66 1.85 5.12
C ILE A 49 -8.13 1.89 5.02
N VAL A 50 -7.44 0.86 5.53
CA VAL A 50 -5.97 0.75 5.43
C VAL A 50 -5.55 0.47 3.98
N ILE A 51 -6.33 -0.32 3.24
CA ILE A 51 -6.09 -0.55 1.79
C ILE A 51 -6.24 0.75 1.01
N GLU A 52 -7.31 1.50 1.25
CA GLU A 52 -7.56 2.78 0.57
C GLU A 52 -6.41 3.77 0.81
N ALA A 53 -6.02 3.98 2.08
CA ALA A 53 -4.89 4.83 2.43
C ALA A 53 -3.56 4.34 1.84
N THR A 54 -3.34 3.03 1.81
CA THR A 54 -2.15 2.43 1.18
C THR A 54 -2.10 2.73 -0.31
N LEU A 55 -3.21 2.61 -1.03
CA LEU A 55 -3.28 2.90 -2.47
C LEU A 55 -2.99 4.38 -2.76
N GLU A 56 -3.54 5.30 -1.97
CA GLU A 56 -3.25 6.72 -2.10
C GLU A 56 -1.75 7.01 -1.93
N ARG A 57 -1.12 6.41 -0.91
CA ARG A 57 0.30 6.62 -0.64
C ARG A 57 1.20 5.96 -1.67
N ILE A 58 0.82 4.79 -2.20
CA ILE A 58 1.50 4.18 -3.36
C ILE A 58 1.50 5.14 -4.54
N GLN A 59 0.35 5.75 -4.87
CA GLN A 59 0.28 6.70 -6.00
C GLN A 59 1.20 7.90 -5.78
N MET A 60 1.22 8.46 -4.57
CA MET A 60 2.13 9.56 -4.23
C MET A 60 3.61 9.17 -4.34
N GLU A 61 3.98 7.94 -3.99
CA GLU A 61 5.35 7.44 -4.16
C GLU A 61 5.71 7.23 -5.63
N LEU A 62 4.80 6.68 -6.43
CA LEU A 62 5.00 6.51 -7.86
C LEU A 62 5.19 7.84 -8.58
N ASP A 63 4.37 8.84 -8.24
CA ASP A 63 4.49 10.20 -8.81
C ASP A 63 5.86 10.83 -8.48
N ARG A 64 6.44 10.52 -7.32
CA ARG A 64 7.79 10.97 -6.93
C ARG A 64 8.91 10.21 -7.64
N ILE A 65 8.71 8.93 -7.93
CA ILE A 65 9.71 8.07 -8.60
C ILE A 65 9.78 8.40 -10.09
N VAL A 66 8.62 8.55 -10.73
CA VAL A 66 8.51 8.88 -12.17
C VAL A 66 8.87 10.35 -12.40
N GLY A 67 8.60 11.21 -11.42
CA GLY A 67 8.85 12.64 -11.52
C GLY A 67 7.93 13.34 -12.54
N PRO A 68 7.72 14.66 -12.41
CA PRO A 68 6.97 15.43 -13.41
C PRO A 68 7.69 15.59 -14.76
N ASP A 69 8.89 15.02 -14.93
CA ASP A 69 9.80 15.30 -16.05
C ASP A 69 9.57 14.42 -17.30
N GLU A 70 8.79 13.34 -17.22
CA GLU A 70 8.49 12.49 -18.40
C GLU A 70 7.29 12.96 -19.24
N LEU A 71 6.55 13.99 -18.80
CA LEU A 71 5.41 14.55 -19.57
C LEU A 71 5.79 15.75 -20.47
N ALA A 72 7.07 16.14 -20.50
CA ALA A 72 7.57 17.32 -21.22
C ALA A 72 8.59 17.01 -22.33
N GLY A 73 8.87 15.74 -22.62
CA GLY A 73 9.84 15.28 -23.63
C GLY A 73 9.21 14.76 -24.91
#